data_AF-A0A645B3Y9-F1
#
_entry.id   AF-A0A645B3Y9-F1
#
_cell.length_a   1.000
_cell.length_b   1.000
_cell.length_c   1.000
_cell.angle_alpha   90.00
_cell.angle_beta   90.00
_cell.angle_gamma   90.00
#
_symmetry.space_group_name_H-M   'P 1'
#
loop_
_entity.id
_entity.type
_entity.pdbx_description
1 polymer ?
#
loop_
_entity_poly.entity_id
_entity_poly.type
_entity_poly.pdbx_seq_one_letter_code
_entity_poly.pdbx_strand_id
1 'polypeptide(L)' 'MLLSYQDILHSLSANVETNLQMSDFLALQQNGYVSAAANIKQDHLGGVGGLRNDVYYSFVDGAELNRVQEVLKTELELQ' A
#
# COMPACT_ATOMS: atom_id res chain seq x y z
N MET A 1 -0.79 23.54 8.84
CA MET A 1 -0.94 22.13 8.40
C MET A 1 0.39 21.37 8.33
N LEU A 2 1.55 22.02 8.07
CA LEU A 2 2.87 21.35 8.10
C LEU A 2 3.34 20.96 9.52
N LEU A 3 3.11 21.83 10.52
CA LEU A 3 3.54 21.62 11.90
C LEU A 3 2.89 20.38 12.53
N SER A 4 1.60 20.18 12.28
CA SER A 4 0.85 19.03 12.80
C SER A 4 1.31 17.68 12.23
N TYR A 5 1.86 17.64 11.02
CA TYR A 5 2.24 16.37 10.38
C TYR A 5 3.55 15.81 10.92
N GLN A 6 4.54 16.68 11.17
CA GLN A 6 5.80 16.30 11.81
C GLN A 6 5.59 15.81 13.24
N ASP A 7 4.74 16.48 14.02
CA ASP A 7 4.43 16.06 15.41
C ASP A 7 3.75 14.68 15.45
N ILE A 8 2.82 14.42 14.52
CA ILE A 8 2.16 13.11 14.40
C ILE A 8 3.18 12.03 14.04
N LEU A 9 3.98 12.22 13.00
CA LEU A 9 4.97 11.22 12.57
C LEU A 9 6.01 10.97 13.66
N HIS A 10 6.43 12.02 14.38
CA HIS A 10 7.34 11.89 15.50
C HIS A 10 6.75 11.02 16.62
N SER A 11 5.48 11.22 16.98
CA SER A 11 4.80 10.43 18.01
C SER A 11 4.67 8.94 17.65
N LEU A 12 4.53 8.63 16.35
CA LEU A 12 4.40 7.26 15.84
C LEU A 12 5.75 6.57 15.63
N SER A 13 6.83 7.33 15.44
CA SER A 13 8.15 6.82 15.05
C SER A 13 8.74 5.77 16.00
N ALA A 14 8.41 5.81 17.29
CA ALA A 14 8.84 4.81 18.26
C ALA A 14 8.26 3.41 18.01
N ASN A 15 7.20 3.30 17.21
CA ASN A 15 6.44 2.06 16.98
C ASN A 15 6.25 1.74 15.48
N VAL A 16 6.85 2.51 14.58
CA VAL A 16 6.74 2.34 13.13
C VAL A 16 8.12 2.22 12.54
N GLU A 17 8.36 1.12 11.84
CA GLU A 17 9.53 0.95 10.99
C GLU A 17 9.13 1.23 9.55
N THR A 18 9.85 2.14 8.90
CA THR A 18 9.63 2.50 7.50
C THR A 18 10.96 2.80 6.83
N ASN A 19 11.04 2.52 5.53
CA ASN A 19 12.15 2.91 4.68
C ASN A 19 12.03 4.36 4.16
N LEU A 20 10.93 5.06 4.45
CA LEU A 20 10.70 6.45 4.05
C LEU A 20 11.37 7.43 5.02
N GLN A 21 12.05 8.43 4.46
CA GLN A 21 12.63 9.53 5.22
C GLN A 21 11.61 10.64 5.45
N MET A 22 11.86 11.52 6.43
CA MET A 22 10.99 12.67 6.69
C MET A 22 10.80 13.58 5.46
N SER A 23 11.83 13.71 4.62
CA SER A 23 11.77 14.44 3.36
C SER A 23 10.77 13.84 2.36
N ASP A 24 10.64 12.51 2.34
CA ASP A 24 9.75 11.80 1.41
C ASP A 24 8.29 12.07 1.78
N PHE A 25 7.98 12.05 3.09
CA PHE A 25 6.67 12.42 3.60
C PHE A 25 6.29 13.87 3.27
N LEU A 26 7.25 14.79 3.37
CA LEU A 26 7.03 16.18 2.96
C LEU A 26 6.80 16.28 1.45
N ALA A 27 7.55 15.53 0.64
CA ALA A 27 7.38 15.48 -0.80
C ALA A 27 6.01 14.92 -1.19
N LEU A 28 5.52 13.85 -0.54
CA LEU A 28 4.18 13.31 -0.76
C LEU A 28 3.10 14.38 -0.49
N GLN A 29 3.25 15.13 0.61
CA GLN A 29 2.32 16.23 0.94
C GLN A 29 2.33 17.33 -0.12
N GLN A 30 3.51 17.72 -0.61
CA GLN A 30 3.66 18.83 -1.57
C GLN A 30 3.23 18.45 -2.99
N ASN A 31 3.40 17.19 -3.39
CA ASN A 31 3.14 16.72 -4.76
C ASN A 31 1.72 16.14 -4.96
N GLY A 32 0.75 16.58 -4.17
CA GLY A 32 -0.66 16.26 -4.42
C GLY A 32 -1.10 14.83 -4.05
N TYR A 33 -0.26 14.03 -3.39
CA TYR A 33 -0.66 12.68 -2.95
C TYR A 33 -1.72 12.73 -1.84
N VAL A 34 -1.77 13.81 -1.05
CA VAL A 34 -2.87 14.04 -0.09
C VAL A 34 -4.22 14.19 -0.82
N SER A 35 -4.25 14.87 -1.97
CA SER A 35 -5.46 14.95 -2.79
C SER A 35 -5.76 13.65 -3.52
N ALA A 36 -4.75 12.89 -3.95
CA ALA A 36 -4.95 11.57 -4.55
C ALA A 36 -5.63 10.61 -3.57
N ALA A 37 -5.30 10.69 -2.28
CA ALA A 37 -5.94 9.91 -1.22
C ALA A 37 -7.44 10.24 -0.99
N ALA A 38 -7.98 11.28 -1.63
CA ALA A 38 -9.41 11.57 -1.59
C ALA A 38 -10.24 10.55 -2.40
N ASN A 39 -9.62 9.81 -3.33
CA ASN A 39 -10.29 8.80 -4.13
C ASN A 39 -9.49 7.49 -4.11
N ILE A 40 -9.68 6.70 -3.04
CA ILE A 40 -9.03 5.40 -2.87
C ILE A 40 -9.93 4.31 -3.45
N LYS A 41 -9.46 3.66 -4.53
CA LYS A 41 -10.05 2.42 -5.01
C LYS A 41 -9.44 1.25 -4.25
N GLN A 42 -10.29 0.45 -3.61
CA GLN A 42 -9.88 -0.79 -2.95
C GLN A 42 -10.00 -1.94 -3.95
N ASP A 43 -8.97 -2.79 -4.00
CA ASP A 43 -8.98 -4.07 -4.71
C ASP A 43 -8.55 -5.17 -3.73
N HIS A 44 -8.96 -6.41 -4.00
CA HIS A 44 -8.66 -7.55 -3.17
C HIS A 44 -7.99 -8.63 -4.01
N LEU A 45 -6.86 -9.16 -3.52
CA LEU A 45 -6.25 -10.35 -4.09
C LEU A 45 -7.07 -11.57 -3.67
N GLY A 46 -7.89 -12.08 -4.59
CA GLY A 46 -8.72 -13.24 -4.36
C GLY A 46 -7.92 -14.52 -4.16
N GLY A 47 -8.46 -15.45 -3.39
CA GLY A 47 -7.88 -16.78 -3.22
C GLY A 47 -8.87 -17.78 -2.66
N VAL A 48 -8.59 -19.06 -2.87
CA VAL A 48 -9.37 -20.18 -2.34
C VAL A 48 -8.65 -20.73 -1.12
N GLY A 49 -9.36 -20.80 0.00
CA GLY A 49 -8.82 -21.37 1.24
C GLY A 49 -8.62 -22.89 1.12
N GLY A 50 -7.53 -23.41 1.70
CA GLY A 50 -7.32 -24.84 1.79
C GLY A 50 -6.19 -25.23 2.75
N LEU A 51 -6.17 -26.49 3.14
CA LEU A 51 -5.11 -27.06 3.97
C LEU A 51 -4.03 -27.70 3.11
N ARG A 52 -2.76 -27.46 3.45
CA ARG A 52 -1.62 -28.22 2.96
C ARG A 52 -0.77 -28.60 4.15
N ASN A 53 -0.60 -29.91 4.38
CA ASN A 53 0.10 -30.44 5.55
C ASN A 53 -0.45 -29.87 6.88
N ASP A 54 -1.78 -29.88 7.02
CA ASP A 54 -2.52 -29.35 8.19
C ASP A 54 -2.33 -27.85 8.49
N VAL A 55 -1.68 -27.09 7.60
CA VAL A 55 -1.56 -25.63 7.67
C VAL A 55 -2.52 -25.00 6.67
N TYR A 56 -3.23 -23.95 7.12
CA TYR A 56 -4.19 -23.21 6.29
C TYR A 56 -3.48 -22.18 5.41
N TYR A 57 -3.81 -22.18 4.12
CA TYR A 57 -3.33 -21.23 3.12
C TYR A 57 -4.50 -20.63 2.35
N SER A 58 -4.30 -19.43 1.83
CA SER A 58 -5.11 -18.88 0.73
C SER A 58 -4.36 -19.11 -0.58
N PHE A 59 -4.92 -19.93 -1.46
CA PHE A 59 -4.33 -20.25 -2.75
C PHE A 59 -4.86 -19.26 -3.81
N VAL A 60 -3.95 -18.51 -4.41
CA VAL A 60 -4.25 -17.56 -5.49
C VAL A 60 -3.97 -18.25 -6.83
N ASP A 61 -4.94 -18.22 -7.75
CA ASP A 61 -4.74 -18.76 -9.09
C ASP A 61 -3.96 -17.80 -10.00
N GLY A 62 -3.44 -18.34 -11.11
CA GLY A 62 -2.60 -17.56 -12.03
C GLY A 62 -3.34 -16.45 -12.78
N ALA A 63 -4.65 -16.58 -12.99
CA ALA A 63 -5.44 -15.56 -13.68
C ALA A 63 -5.67 -14.36 -12.75
N GLU A 64 -6.01 -14.62 -11.49
CA GLU A 64 -6.19 -13.59 -10.47
C GLU A 64 -4.89 -12.86 -10.13
N LEU A 65 -3.78 -13.61 -10.02
CA LEU A 65 -2.47 -12.99 -9.81
C LEU A 65 -2.11 -12.04 -10.97
N ASN A 66 -2.32 -12.47 -12.22
CA ASN A 66 -2.09 -11.61 -13.39
C ASN A 66 -3.01 -10.38 -13.38
N ARG A 67 -4.30 -10.55 -13.06
CA ARG A 67 -5.26 -9.42 -12.99
C ARG A 67 -4.76 -8.34 -12.03
N VAL A 68 -4.38 -8.71 -10.82
CA VAL A 68 -3.88 -7.75 -9.81
C VAL A 68 -2.55 -7.15 -10.23
N GLN A 69 -1.64 -7.93 -10.81
CA GLN A 69 -0.38 -7.42 -11.34
C GLN A 69 -0.61 -6.37 -12.44
N GLU A 70 -1.52 -6.60 -13.37
CA GLU A 70 -1.83 -5.64 -14.44
C GLU A 70 -2.46 -4.35 -13.90
N VAL A 71 -3.35 -4.45 -12.89
CA VAL A 71 -3.87 -3.26 -12.20
C VAL A 71 -2.72 -2.46 -11.58
N LEU A 72 -1.84 -3.10 -10.78
CA LEU A 72 -0.74 -2.41 -10.13
C LEU A 72 0.27 -1.80 -11.11
N LYS A 73 0.60 -2.51 -12.20
CA LYS A 73 1.49 -1.97 -13.25
C LYS A 73 0.86 -0.77 -13.95
N THR A 74 -0.45 -0.81 -14.23
CA THR A 74 -1.16 0.30 -14.87
C THR A 74 -1.11 1.55 -13.98
N GLU A 75 -1.43 1.42 -12.69
CA GLU A 75 -1.43 2.54 -11.74
C GLU A 75 -0.02 3.11 -11.47
N LEU A 76 1.03 2.31 -11.71
CA LEU A 76 2.43 2.72 -11.59
C LEU A 76 3.06 3.12 -12.93
N GLU A 77 2.30 3.10 -14.02
CA GLU A 77 2.78 3.41 -15.38
C GLU A 77 3.96 2.52 -15.84
N LEU A 78 3.93 1.24 -15.45
CA LEU A 78 4.99 0.25 -15.74
C LEU A 78 4.66 -0.70 -16.91
N GLN A 79 3.72 -0.32 -17.78
CA GLN A 79 3.34 -1.10 -18.97
C GLN A 79 4.21 -0.79 -20.18
#